data_AF-A0A417WKY8-F1
#
_entry.id   AF-A0A417WKY8-F1
#
_cell.length_a   1.000
_cell.length_b   1.000
_cell.length_c   1.000
_cell.angle_alpha   90.00
_cell.angle_beta   90.00
_cell.angle_gamma   90.00
#
_symmetry.space_group_name_H-M   'P 1'
#
loop_
_entity.id
_entity.type
_entity.pdbx_description
1 polymer ?
#
loop_
_entity_poly.entity_id
_entity_poly.type
_entity_poly.pdbx_seq_one_letter_code
_entity_poly.pdbx_strand_id
1 'polypeptide(L)' 'MSFTRREFRQAAALENVRLKAEIHQTQYKMESLLNQFDQVTDPPLIDCCIYELNAVWLRYQFLLRRFKLLENLEF' A
#
# COMPACT_ATOMS: atom_id res chain seq x y z
N MET A 1 -21.12 -24.99 -7.25
CA MET A 1 -21.57 -23.73 -6.61
C MET A 1 -21.36 -22.60 -7.59
N SER A 2 -22.44 -22.11 -8.21
CA SER A 2 -22.40 -20.98 -9.15
C SER A 2 -22.51 -19.68 -8.34
N PHE A 3 -21.38 -19.01 -8.13
CA PHE A 3 -21.39 -17.66 -7.56
C PHE A 3 -22.18 -16.73 -8.47
N THR A 4 -23.10 -15.99 -7.87
CA THR A 4 -23.92 -15.03 -8.60
C THR A 4 -23.09 -13.78 -8.94
N ARG A 5 -23.37 -13.14 -10.07
CA ARG A 5 -22.71 -11.89 -10.51
C ARG A 5 -22.71 -10.78 -9.44
N ARG A 6 -23.67 -10.83 -8.52
CA ARG A 6 -23.83 -9.89 -7.40
C ARG A 6 -22.79 -10.11 -6.30
N GLU A 7 -22.44 -11.35 -5.99
CA GLU A 7 -21.45 -11.69 -4.96
C GLU A 7 -20.04 -11.29 -5.39
N PHE A 8 -19.68 -11.49 -6.67
CA PHE A 8 -18.40 -11.03 -7.22
C PHE A 8 -18.23 -9.51 -7.13
N ARG A 9 -19.29 -8.74 -7.43
CA ARG A 9 -19.27 -7.27 -7.31
C ARG A 9 -19.12 -6.79 -5.86
N GLN A 10 -19.76 -7.48 -4.91
CA GLN A 10 -19.59 -7.16 -3.50
C GLN A 10 -18.18 -7.49 -3.00
N ALA A 11 -17.61 -8.62 -3.42
CA ALA A 11 -16.24 -8.98 -3.08
C ALA A 11 -15.23 -7.96 -3.64
N ALA A 12 -15.40 -7.53 -4.90
CA ALA A 12 -14.56 -6.50 -5.51
C ALA A 12 -14.67 -5.15 -4.78
N ALA A 13 -15.88 -4.72 -4.41
CA ALA A 13 -16.08 -3.49 -3.66
C ALA A 13 -15.41 -3.54 -2.27
N LEU A 14 -15.51 -4.66 -1.56
CA LEU A 14 -14.84 -4.85 -0.27
C LEU A 14 -13.31 -4.84 -0.42
N GLU A 15 -12.80 -5.49 -1.48
CA GLU A 15 -11.38 -5.47 -1.81
C GLU A 15 -10.90 -4.04 -2.14
N ASN A 16 -11.69 -3.25 -2.86
CA ASN A 16 -11.39 -1.86 -3.18
C ASN A 16 -11.24 -1.00 -1.91
N VAL A 17 -12.18 -1.13 -0.96
CA VAL A 17 -12.12 -0.44 0.34
C VAL A 17 -10.88 -0.85 1.12
N ARG A 18 -10.58 -2.15 1.16
CA ARG A 18 -9.39 -2.67 1.84
C ARG A 18 -8.10 -2.15 1.21
N LEU A 19 -7.99 -2.15 -0.12
CA LEU A 19 -6.81 -1.65 -0.82
C LEU A 19 -6.58 -0.16 -0.54
N LYS A 20 -7.64 0.66 -0.57
CA LYS A 20 -7.54 2.09 -0.21
C LYS A 20 -7.04 2.29 1.21
N ALA A 21 -7.54 1.50 2.18
CA ALA A 21 -7.06 1.56 3.56
C ALA A 21 -5.58 1.16 3.68
N GLU A 22 -5.15 0.08 3.02
CA GLU A 22 -3.75 -0.35 3.04
C GLU A 22 -2.81 0.66 2.36
N ILE A 23 -3.26 1.33 1.29
CA ILE A 23 -2.52 2.41 0.63
C ILE A 23 -2.32 3.58 1.59
N HIS A 24 -3.40 4.05 2.23
CA HIS A 24 -3.33 5.16 3.18
C HIS A 24 -2.43 4.83 4.38
N GLN A 25 -2.54 3.62 4.94
CA GLN A 25 -1.64 3.19 6.02
C GLN A 25 -0.18 3.17 5.58
N THR A 26 0.09 2.72 4.34
CA THR A 26 1.45 2.66 3.80
C THR A 26 2.02 4.07 3.60
N GLN A 27 1.20 5.04 3.16
CA GLN A 27 1.60 6.45 3.06
C GLN A 27 1.94 7.05 4.44
N TYR A 28 1.10 6.81 5.45
CA TYR A 28 1.37 7.28 6.81
C TYR A 28 2.68 6.71 7.38
N LYS A 29 2.93 5.40 7.15
CA LYS A 29 4.20 4.79 7.56
C LYS A 29 5.39 5.43 6.84
N MET A 30 5.26 5.73 5.55
CA MET A 30 6.30 6.37 4.76
C MET A 30 6.63 7.77 5.30
N GLU A 31 5.61 8.57 5.61
CA GLU A 31 5.77 9.90 6.22
C GLU A 31 6.47 9.81 7.59
N SER A 32 6.06 8.85 8.44
CA SER A 32 6.72 8.63 9.72
C SER A 32 8.21 8.27 9.59
N LEU A 33 8.57 7.45 8.58
CA LEU A 33 9.97 7.08 8.33
C LEU A 33 10.79 8.23 7.77
N LEU A 34 10.19 9.07 6.92
CA LEU A 34 10.83 10.30 6.45
C LEU A 34 11.11 11.26 7.60
N ASN A 35 10.14 11.47 8.49
CA ASN A 35 10.32 12.28 9.69
C ASN A 35 11.42 11.72 10.61
N GLN A 36 11.54 10.40 10.72
CA GLN A 36 12.61 9.75 11.48
C GLN A 36 13.98 9.96 10.79
N PHE A 37 14.05 9.77 9.48
CA PHE A 37 15.25 9.95 8.69
C PHE A 37 15.86 11.34 8.87
N ASP A 38 15.01 12.39 8.90
CA ASP A 38 15.46 13.77 9.12
C ASP A 38 16.10 14.02 10.49
N GLN A 39 15.82 13.17 11.49
CA GLN A 39 16.34 13.31 12.85
C GLN A 39 17.52 12.38 13.16
N VAL A 40 17.77 11.37 12.33
CA VAL A 40 18.79 10.35 12.56
C VAL A 40 20.14 10.82 12.00
N THR A 41 21.16 10.84 12.86
CA THR A 41 22.53 11.22 12.48
C THR A 41 23.52 10.05 12.52
N ASP A 42 23.12 8.91 13.09
CA ASP A 42 23.98 7.73 13.24
C ASP A 42 24.03 6.95 11.90
N PRO A 43 25.19 6.79 11.24
CA PRO A 43 25.27 6.22 9.90
C PRO A 43 24.61 4.84 9.71
N PRO A 44 24.76 3.85 10.63
CA PRO A 44 24.07 2.57 10.51
C PRO A 44 22.54 2.71 10.60
N LEU A 45 22.03 3.65 11.40
CA LEU A 45 20.59 3.90 11.51
C LEU A 45 20.05 4.63 10.28
N ILE A 46 20.86 5.50 9.65
CA ILE A 46 20.54 6.10 8.34
C ILE A 46 20.34 4.99 7.30
N ASP A 47 21.27 4.03 7.22
CA ASP A 47 21.15 2.89 6.30
C ASP A 47 19.87 2.08 6.57
N CYS A 48 19.58 1.77 7.84
CA CYS A 48 18.34 1.10 8.21
C CYS A 48 17.09 1.87 7.73
N CYS A 49 17.04 3.19 7.95
CA CYS A 49 15.94 4.03 7.49
C CYS A 49 15.80 4.00 5.95
N ILE A 50 16.91 4.00 5.20
CA ILE A 50 16.87 3.88 3.73
C ILE A 50 16.27 2.55 3.30
N TYR A 51 16.70 1.44 3.90
CA TYR A 51 16.16 0.12 3.57
C TYR A 51 14.68 0.01 3.91
N GLU A 52 14.26 0.53 5.07
CA GLU A 52 12.86 0.49 5.46
C GLU A 52 11.99 1.37 4.55
N LEU A 53 12.46 2.57 4.23
CA LEU A 53 11.77 3.47 3.32
C LEU A 53 11.59 2.82 1.94
N ASN A 54 12.63 2.17 1.40
CA ASN A 54 12.56 1.42 0.15
C ASN A 54 11.54 0.28 0.21
N ALA A 55 11.49 -0.47 1.31
CA ALA A 55 10.49 -1.54 1.49
C ALA A 55 9.06 -0.99 1.49
N VAL A 56 8.82 0.14 2.16
CA VAL A 56 7.51 0.82 2.18
C VAL A 56 7.15 1.36 0.80
N TRP A 57 8.10 1.91 0.04
CA TRP A 57 7.89 2.33 -1.35
C TRP A 57 7.51 1.18 -2.27
N LEU A 58 8.20 0.04 -2.18
CA LEU A 58 7.88 -1.15 -2.96
C LEU A 58 6.47 -1.66 -2.64
N ARG A 59 6.11 -1.70 -1.34
CA ARG A 59 4.75 -2.05 -0.91
C ARG A 59 3.72 -1.08 -1.50
N TYR A 60 3.98 0.23 -1.45
CA TYR A 60 3.08 1.24 -2.00
C TYR A 60 2.86 1.07 -3.51
N GLN A 61 3.94 0.87 -4.26
CA GLN A 61 3.87 0.61 -5.72
C GLN A 61 3.07 -0.65 -6.04
N PHE A 62 3.27 -1.73 -5.28
CA PHE A 62 2.51 -2.96 -5.45
C PHE A 62 1.01 -2.73 -5.22
N LEU A 63 0.63 -2.04 -4.13
CA LEU A 63 -0.76 -1.75 -3.81
C LEU A 63 -1.42 -0.88 -4.89
N LEU A 64 -0.72 0.14 -5.40
CA LEU A 64 -1.23 0.98 -6.49
C LEU A 64 -1.45 0.19 -7.78
N ARG A 65 -0.54 -0.72 -8.14
CA ARG A 65 -0.72 -1.58 -9.32
C ARG A 65 -1.94 -2.48 -9.14
N ARG A 66 -2.11 -3.09 -7.98
CA ARG A 66 -3.27 -3.93 -7.68
C ARG A 66 -4.57 -3.14 -7.70
N PHE A 67 -4.57 -1.92 -7.14
CA PHE A 67 -5.72 -1.03 -7.17
C PHE A 67 -6.14 -0.67 -8.61
N LYS A 68 -5.19 -0.29 -9.46
CA LYS A 68 -5.45 -0.02 -10.89
C LYS A 68 -5.99 -1.24 -11.63
N LEU A 69 -5.46 -2.43 -11.33
CA LEU A 69 -5.96 -3.68 -11.92
C LEU A 69 -7.42 -3.91 -11.52
N LEU A 70 -7.77 -3.68 -10.25
CA LEU A 70 -9.15 -3.82 -9.79
C LEU A 70 -10.08 -2.79 -10.45
N GLU A 71 -9.67 -1.53 -10.57
CA GLU A 71 -10.45 -0.51 -11.29
C GLU A 71 -10.63 -0.85 -12.78
N ASN A 72 -9.59 -1.35 -13.44
CA ASN A 72 -9.65 -1.75 -14.85
C ASN A 72 -10.54 -2.98 -15.11
N LEU A 73 -10.80 -3.81 -14.08
CA LEU A 73 -11.67 -4.98 -14.17
C LEU A 73 -13.17 -4.64 -13.97
N GLU A 74 -13.49 -3.40 -13.58
CA GLU A 74 -14.87 -2.95 -13.35
C GLU A 74 -15.56 -2.39 -14.63
N PHE A 75 -14.93 -2.51 -15.80
CA PHE A 75 -15.49 -2.12 -17.11
C PHE A 75 -16.16 -3.28 -17.87
#